data_AF-A0A8S2EUR4-F1
#
_entry.id   AF-A0A8S2EUR4-F1
#
_cell.length_a   1.000
_cell.length_b   1.000
_cell.length_c   1.000
_cell.angle_alpha   90.00
_cell.angle_beta   90.00
_cell.angle_gamma   90.00
#
_symmetry.space_group_name_H-M   'P 1'
#
loop_
_entity.id
_entity.type
_entity.pdbx_description
1 polymer ?
#
loop_
_entity_poly.entity_id
_entity_poly.type
_entity_poly.pdbx_seq_one_letter_code
_entity_poly.pdbx_strand_id
1 'polypeptide(L)'
;MCKQVLAIPVSTIKPYTRHGIHFKRRNLHDELTMAFTQREQYRKDVVFVKNLPNNVTPEILSYLFSSYGRIRNHSDTGMPKISLFHNPTRAVVNLEDEESASKIIQRFH
;
A
#
# COMPACT_ATOMS: atom_id res chain seq x y z
N MET A 1 -23.50 -3.31 -4.02
CA MET A 1 -22.85 -2.95 -2.74
C MET A 1 -21.50 -2.33 -3.05
N CYS A 2 -21.36 -1.01 -2.92
CA CYS A 2 -20.11 -0.31 -3.17
C CYS A 2 -19.11 -0.66 -2.08
N LYS A 3 -18.07 -1.42 -2.40
CA LYS A 3 -17.05 -1.80 -1.43
C LYS A 3 -16.25 -0.53 -1.07
N GLN A 4 -16.25 -0.11 0.19
CA GLN A 4 -15.49 1.07 0.65
C GLN A 4 -13.97 0.81 0.53
N VAL A 5 -13.24 1.81 0.05
CA VAL A 5 -11.77 1.79 0.02
C VAL A 5 -11.28 1.82 1.47
N LEU A 6 -10.37 0.92 1.83
CA LEU A 6 -9.85 0.79 3.19
C LEU A 6 -8.36 1.13 3.20
N ALA A 7 -7.95 2.14 3.97
CA ALA A 7 -6.54 2.41 4.21
C ALA A 7 -6.17 1.94 5.61
N ILE A 8 -5.15 1.09 5.69
CA ILE A 8 -4.65 0.57 6.96
C ILE A 8 -3.17 0.91 7.12
N PRO A 9 -2.69 1.15 8.35
CA PRO A 9 -1.27 1.32 8.59
C PRO A 9 -0.53 0.05 8.17
N VAL A 10 0.59 0.17 7.47
CA VAL A 10 1.40 -0.99 7.07
C VAL A 10 1.85 -1.82 8.29
N SER A 11 2.04 -1.16 9.45
CA SER A 11 2.36 -1.79 10.74
C SER A 11 1.28 -2.73 11.28
N THR A 12 0.03 -2.56 10.85
CA THR A 12 -1.10 -3.42 11.27
C THR A 12 -1.24 -4.68 10.41
N ILE A 13 -0.50 -4.77 9.32
CA ILE A 13 -0.52 -5.94 8.44
C ILE A 13 0.34 -7.02 9.08
N LYS A 14 -0.31 -8.03 9.66
CA LYS A 14 0.39 -9.22 10.14
C LYS A 14 1.07 -9.90 8.94
N PRO A 15 2.38 -10.19 9.00
CA PRO A 15 3.01 -11.05 8.00
C PRO A 15 2.26 -12.39 8.01
N TYR A 16 1.83 -12.84 6.84
CA TYR A 16 1.08 -14.08 6.70
C TYR A 16 2.02 -15.28 6.91
N THR A 17 2.27 -15.68 8.16
CA THR A 17 3.03 -16.89 8.48
C THR A 17 2.08 -18.09 8.42
N ARG A 18 1.83 -18.65 7.24
CA ARG A 18 1.14 -19.96 7.16
C ARG A 18 2.13 -21.04 7.55
N HIS A 19 1.91 -21.64 8.73
CA HIS A 19 2.61 -22.85 9.16
C HIS A 19 2.36 -23.98 8.17
N GLY A 20 3.44 -24.47 7.56
CA GLY A 20 3.48 -25.69 6.76
C GLY A 20 2.84 -25.59 5.37
N ILE A 21 3.35 -26.40 4.44
CA ILE A 21 2.87 -26.70 3.09
C ILE A 21 3.64 -25.98 1.96
N HIS A 22 4.50 -26.78 1.32
CA HIS A 22 4.96 -26.74 -0.08
C HIS A 22 4.46 -25.56 -0.94
N PHE A 23 5.36 -24.61 -1.23
CA PHE A 23 5.16 -23.56 -2.23
C PHE A 23 5.04 -24.17 -3.63
N LYS A 24 3.82 -24.49 -4.03
CA LYS A 24 3.50 -24.79 -5.44
C LYS A 24 3.40 -23.45 -6.19
N ARG A 25 4.54 -22.96 -6.70
CA ARG A 25 4.77 -21.82 -7.61
C ARG A 25 3.50 -21.16 -8.23
N ARG A 26 2.72 -20.39 -7.45
CA ARG A 26 1.56 -19.68 -8.03
C ARG A 26 1.31 -18.24 -7.59
N ASN A 27 1.89 -17.73 -6.49
CA ASN A 27 1.64 -16.33 -6.08
C ASN A 27 2.93 -15.58 -5.71
N LEU A 28 3.80 -15.36 -6.70
CA LEU A 28 4.99 -14.49 -6.59
C LEU A 28 4.62 -13.07 -6.12
N HIS A 29 3.40 -12.63 -6.44
CA HIS A 29 2.85 -11.34 -6.05
C HIS A 29 2.62 -11.20 -4.53
N ASP A 30 2.10 -12.22 -3.85
CA ASP A 30 1.95 -12.19 -2.39
C ASP A 30 3.32 -12.23 -1.71
N GLU A 31 4.28 -12.98 -2.24
CA GLU A 31 5.64 -13.05 -1.70
C GLU A 31 6.38 -11.70 -1.83
N LEU A 32 6.28 -11.04 -2.99
CA LEU A 32 6.82 -9.68 -3.19
C LEU A 32 6.12 -8.68 -2.28
N THR A 33 4.79 -8.76 -2.16
CA THR A 33 4.03 -7.91 -1.23
C THR A 33 4.52 -8.13 0.20
N MET A 34 4.74 -9.38 0.63
CA MET A 34 5.22 -9.72 1.97
C MET A 34 6.66 -9.28 2.24
N ALA A 35 7.56 -9.41 1.26
CA ALA A 35 8.94 -8.95 1.38
C ALA A 35 9.01 -7.41 1.46
N PHE A 36 8.19 -6.71 0.68
CA PHE A 36 8.04 -5.25 0.78
C PHE A 36 7.43 -4.83 2.12
N THR A 37 6.32 -5.47 2.52
CA THR A 37 5.61 -5.16 3.76
C THR A 37 6.51 -5.36 4.97
N GLN A 38 7.36 -6.40 5.03
CA GLN A 38 8.28 -6.62 6.15
C GLN A 38 9.32 -5.49 6.32
N ARG A 39 9.88 -4.96 5.22
CA ARG A 39 10.83 -3.84 5.29
C ARG A 39 10.16 -2.53 5.68
N GLU A 40 8.90 -2.36 5.30
CA GLU A 40 8.14 -1.14 5.57
C GLU A 40 7.23 -1.26 6.81
N GLN A 41 7.17 -2.41 7.48
CA GLN A 41 6.27 -2.68 8.61
C GLN A 41 6.47 -1.74 9.81
N TYR A 42 7.64 -1.11 9.91
CA TYR A 42 7.98 -0.16 10.97
C TYR A 42 7.87 1.31 10.54
N ARG A 43 7.55 1.54 9.26
CA ARG A 43 7.42 2.87 8.69
C ARG A 43 6.00 3.39 8.89
N LYS A 44 5.88 4.43 9.69
CA LYS A 44 4.60 5.08 9.98
C LYS A 44 4.20 6.09 8.90
N ASP A 45 5.13 6.42 8.00
CA ASP A 45 4.95 7.21 6.78
C ASP A 45 4.41 6.37 5.59
N VAL A 46 4.15 5.08 5.77
CA VAL A 46 3.70 4.18 4.70
C VAL A 46 2.29 3.66 4.97
N VAL A 47 1.41 3.84 3.99
CA VAL A 47 0.00 3.45 4.06
C VAL A 47 -0.31 2.36 3.07
N PHE A 48 -1.04 1.33 3.53
CA PHE A 48 -1.51 0.25 2.69
C PHE A 48 -2.98 0.41 2.37
N VAL A 49 -3.29 0.48 1.09
CA VAL A 49 -4.64 0.72 0.58
C VAL A 49 -5.18 -0.57 -0.03
N LYS A 50 -6.28 -1.06 0.52
CA LYS A 50 -6.99 -2.26 0.07
C LYS A 50 -8.25 -1.90 -0.67
N ASN A 51 -8.70 -2.85 -1.49
CA ASN A 51 -10.02 -2.83 -2.10
C ASN A 51 -10.20 -1.61 -3.03
N LEU A 52 -9.16 -1.33 -3.80
CA LEU A 52 -9.21 -0.32 -4.84
C LEU A 52 -10.00 -0.82 -6.06
N PRO A 53 -10.64 0.07 -6.82
CA PRO A 53 -11.27 -0.29 -8.08
C PRO A 53 -10.22 -0.73 -9.11
N ASN A 54 -10.56 -1.69 -9.96
CA ASN A 54 -9.64 -2.33 -10.91
C ASN A 54 -9.04 -1.39 -11.96
N ASN A 55 -9.62 -0.20 -12.13
CA ASN A 55 -9.19 0.81 -13.10
C ASN A 55 -8.36 1.94 -12.45
N VAL A 56 -7.88 1.75 -11.23
CA VAL A 56 -7.07 2.76 -10.57
C VAL A 56 -5.65 2.76 -11.14
N THR A 57 -5.10 3.94 -11.41
CA THR A 57 -3.69 4.12 -11.81
C THR A 57 -2.89 4.75 -10.68
N PRO A 58 -1.55 4.60 -10.65
CA PRO A 58 -0.71 5.30 -9.68
C PRO A 58 -0.87 6.82 -9.73
N GLU A 59 -1.19 7.42 -10.89
CA GLU A 59 -1.41 8.87 -10.97
C GLU A 59 -2.71 9.28 -10.25
N ILE A 60 -3.77 8.48 -10.38
CA ILE A 60 -5.03 8.71 -9.67
C ILE A 60 -4.82 8.60 -8.17
N LEU A 61 -4.09 7.57 -7.72
CA LEU A 61 -3.73 7.41 -6.30
C LEU A 61 -2.88 8.59 -5.84
N SER A 62 -1.91 9.02 -6.66
CA SER A 62 -1.07 10.16 -6.35
C SER A 62 -1.89 11.42 -6.13
N TYR A 63 -2.82 11.71 -7.06
CA TYR A 63 -3.72 12.84 -6.95
C TYR A 63 -4.60 12.78 -5.69
N LEU A 64 -5.20 11.61 -5.41
CA LEU A 64 -6.05 11.40 -4.23
C LEU A 64 -5.28 11.58 -2.92
N PHE A 65 -4.09 10.99 -2.80
CA PHE A 65 -3.31 11.04 -1.57
C PHE A 65 -2.54 12.34 -1.39
N SER A 66 -2.24 13.07 -2.48
CA SER A 66 -1.64 14.40 -2.43
C SER A 66 -2.50 15.43 -1.69
N SER A 67 -3.82 15.21 -1.63
CA SER A 67 -4.73 16.05 -0.84
C SER A 67 -4.53 15.92 0.68
N TYR A 68 -3.95 14.81 1.15
CA TYR A 68 -3.74 14.54 2.57
C TYR A 68 -2.31 14.81 3.02
N GLY A 69 -1.37 14.78 2.09
CA GLY A 69 0.03 15.12 2.32
C GLY A 69 0.91 14.81 1.12
N ARG A 70 2.20 15.10 1.25
CA ARG A 70 3.14 14.95 0.15
C ARG A 70 3.60 13.50 0.02
N ILE A 71 3.49 12.96 -1.18
CA ILE A 71 3.95 11.60 -1.50
C ILE A 71 5.45 11.66 -1.75
N ARG A 72 6.16 10.71 -1.17
CA ARG A 72 7.61 10.61 -1.34
C ARG A 72 7.90 10.21 -2.79
N ASN A 73 8.83 10.90 -3.42
CA ASN A 73 9.23 10.56 -4.79
C ASN A 73 10.42 9.58 -4.79
N HIS A 74 10.51 8.78 -5.85
CA HIS A 74 11.72 8.01 -6.16
C HIS A 74 12.86 8.98 -6.46
N SER A 75 13.99 8.84 -5.78
CA SER A 75 15.18 9.67 -6.01
C SER A 75 15.70 9.54 -7.44
N ASP A 76 15.49 8.38 -8.06
CA ASP A 76 16.04 8.04 -9.39
C ASP A 76 15.19 8.59 -10.53
N THR A 77 13.86 8.65 -10.37
CA THR A 77 12.93 9.01 -11.46
C THR A 77 12.11 10.27 -11.18
N GLY A 78 12.12 10.79 -9.96
CA GLY A 78 11.28 11.90 -9.52
C GLY A 78 9.78 11.58 -9.45
N MET A 79 9.37 10.34 -9.75
CA MET A 79 7.98 9.91 -9.74
C MET A 79 7.49 9.59 -8.33
N PRO A 80 6.18 9.75 -8.03
CA PRO A 80 5.61 9.37 -6.74
C PRO A 80 5.82 7.89 -6.47
N LYS A 81 6.32 7.57 -5.27
CA LYS A 81 6.62 6.20 -4.83
C LYS A 81 5.33 5.50 -4.41
N ILE A 82 4.62 5.01 -5.41
CA ILE A 82 3.35 4.29 -5.27
C ILE A 82 3.52 2.92 -5.93
N SER A 83 3.36 1.87 -5.13
CA SER A 83 3.39 0.49 -5.63
C SER A 83 1.96 -0.01 -5.80
N LEU A 84 1.49 -0.09 -7.05
CA LEU A 84 0.17 -0.62 -7.38
C LEU A 84 0.26 -2.11 -7.74
N PHE A 85 -0.64 -2.87 -7.15
CA PHE A 85 -0.71 -4.32 -7.23
C PHE A 85 -2.06 -4.71 -7.81
N HIS A 86 -2.07 -5.48 -8.90
CA HIS A 86 -3.29 -5.94 -9.56
C HIS A 86 -3.52 -7.41 -9.19
N ASN A 87 -4.78 -7.79 -8.90
CA ASN A 87 -5.21 -9.13 -8.47
C ASN A 87 -4.75 -9.56 -7.06
N PRO A 88 -5.44 -9.11 -5.99
CA PRO A 88 -6.50 -8.10 -5.98
C PRO A 88 -5.92 -6.68 -5.99
N THR A 89 -6.69 -5.71 -6.49
CA THR A 89 -6.24 -4.32 -6.59
C THR A 89 -5.94 -3.73 -5.22
N ARG A 90 -4.65 -3.48 -4.97
CA ARG A 90 -4.09 -2.95 -3.71
C ARG A 90 -2.99 -1.97 -4.05
N ALA A 91 -2.70 -1.03 -3.15
CA ALA A 91 -1.60 -0.12 -3.33
C ALA A 91 -0.84 0.12 -2.03
N VAL A 92 0.45 0.38 -2.15
CA VAL A 92 1.30 0.90 -1.08
C VAL A 92 1.68 2.32 -1.45
N VAL A 93 1.45 3.25 -0.53
CA VAL A 93 1.69 4.68 -0.73
C VAL A 93 2.71 5.13 0.31
N ASN A 94 3.84 5.64 -0.17
CA ASN A 94 4.90 6.15 0.69
C ASN A 94 4.76 7.67 0.79
N LEU A 95 4.53 8.18 1.98
CA LEU A 95 4.38 9.61 2.25
C LEU A 95 5.70 10.17 2.79
N GLU A 96 5.83 11.50 2.79
CA GLU A 96 6.96 12.16 3.44
C GLU A 96 6.80 12.20 4.97
N ASP A 97 5.56 12.27 5.46
CA ASP A 97 5.25 12.48 6.89
C ASP A 97 4.28 11.43 7.47
N GLU A 98 4.50 11.07 8.73
CA GLU A 98 3.59 10.20 9.53
C GLU A 98 2.21 10.84 9.75
N GLU A 99 2.13 12.16 9.87
CA GLU A 99 0.85 12.85 10.06
C GLU A 99 -0.06 12.69 8.85
N SER A 100 0.52 12.79 7.65
CA SER A 100 -0.17 12.57 6.38
C SER A 100 -0.72 11.16 6.30
N ALA A 101 0.09 10.17 6.71
CA ALA A 101 -0.33 8.77 6.79
C ALA A 101 -1.50 8.59 7.76
N SER A 102 -1.41 9.19 8.94
CA SER A 102 -2.45 9.12 9.97
C SER A 102 -3.77 9.75 9.51
N LYS A 103 -3.73 10.87 8.78
CA LYS A 103 -4.92 11.50 8.20
C LYS A 103 -5.60 10.59 7.18
N ILE A 104 -4.82 9.92 6.32
CA ILE A 104 -5.35 8.97 5.34
C ILE A 104 -5.99 7.79 6.07
N ILE A 105 -5.29 7.20 7.03
CA ILE A 105 -5.82 6.07 7.80
C ILE A 105 -7.12 6.47 8.51
N GLN A 106 -7.16 7.62 9.19
CA GLN A 106 -8.38 8.10 9.86
C GLN A 106 -9.53 8.36 8.89
N ARG A 107 -9.24 8.80 7.66
CA ARG A 107 -10.28 9.13 6.67
C ARG A 107 -10.85 7.91 5.96
N PHE A 108 -10.05 6.86 5.79
CA PHE A 108 -10.38 5.65 5.05
C PHE A 108 -10.46 4.39 5.96
N HIS A 109 -10.79 4.57 7.24
CA HIS A 109 -11.05 3.50 8.20
C HIS A 109 -12.52 3.02 8.16
#